data_AF-X1VQV1-F1
#
_entry.id   AF-X1VQV1-F1
#
_cell.length_a   1.000
_cell.length_b   1.000
_cell.length_c   1.000
_cell.angle_alpha   90.00
_cell.angle_beta   90.00
_cell.angle_gamma   90.00
#
_symmetry.space_group_name_H-M   'P 1'
#
loop_
_entity.id
_entity.type
_entity.pdbx_description
1 polymer ?
#
loop_
_entity_poly.entity_id
_entity_poly.type
_entity_poly.pdbx_seq_one_letter_code
_entity_poly.pdbx_strand_id
1 'polypeptide(L)'
;REISMLRRDIISFRRIIWPMRAVIGSLEPKARRFAKMDLAVYFGDTVDHLDKIWDALDEYKEIIEGLNDTHDSLATNRTNEVMRILTIIATIILPITLLASIWGMNIPLPFQGSSHALLYIILIMIAIIGSMLYFFRRLHWI
;
A
#
# COMPACT_ATOMS: atom_id res chain seq x y z
N ARG A 1 -1.05 -11.17 -5.36
CA ARG A 1 -0.65 -12.40 -6.08
C ARG A 1 -0.73 -12.20 -7.59
N GLU A 2 -1.87 -11.76 -8.13
CA GLU A 2 -2.06 -11.46 -9.56
C GLU A 2 -1.06 -10.45 -10.11
N ILE A 3 -0.84 -9.32 -9.41
CA ILE A 3 0.15 -8.31 -9.80
C ILE A 3 1.56 -8.90 -9.94
N SER A 4 1.94 -9.83 -9.05
CA SER A 4 3.23 -10.51 -9.11
C SER A 4 3.33 -11.51 -10.26
N MET A 5 2.23 -12.18 -10.61
CA MET A 5 2.15 -13.04 -11.79
C MET A 5 2.30 -12.21 -13.07
N LEU A 6 1.54 -11.11 -13.19
CA LEU A 6 1.62 -10.21 -14.34
C LEU A 6 3.01 -9.60 -14.52
N ARG A 7 3.64 -9.13 -13.44
CA ARG A 7 5.03 -8.64 -13.45
C ARG A 7 5.99 -9.71 -13.99
N ARG A 8 5.83 -10.96 -13.55
CA ARG A 8 6.67 -12.08 -13.98
C ARG A 8 6.45 -12.42 -15.46
N ASP A 9 5.22 -12.33 -15.94
CA ASP A 9 4.88 -12.58 -17.34
C ASP A 9 5.47 -11.50 -18.24
N ILE A 10 5.33 -10.21 -17.88
CA ILE A 10 5.94 -9.08 -18.61
C ILE A 10 7.45 -9.25 -18.71
N ILE A 11 8.13 -9.59 -17.60
CA ILE A 11 9.58 -9.83 -17.59
C ILE A 11 9.94 -11.01 -18.50
N SER A 12 9.15 -12.08 -18.46
CA SER A 12 9.35 -13.26 -19.32
C SER A 12 9.24 -12.91 -20.80
N PHE A 13 8.20 -12.18 -21.19
CA PHE A 13 8.02 -11.73 -22.57
C PHE A 13 9.15 -10.82 -23.04
N ARG A 14 9.59 -9.86 -22.22
CA ARG A 14 10.75 -9.02 -22.55
C ARG A 14 12.01 -9.84 -22.79
N ARG A 15 12.28 -10.82 -21.94
CA ARG A 15 13.46 -11.69 -22.09
C ARG A 15 13.45 -12.49 -23.40
N ILE A 16 12.26 -12.77 -23.94
CA ILE A 16 12.08 -13.48 -25.22
C ILE A 16 12.15 -12.51 -26.42
N ILE A 17 11.48 -11.37 -26.34
CA ILE A 17 11.35 -10.43 -27.48
C ILE A 17 12.65 -9.69 -27.76
N TRP A 18 13.42 -9.33 -26.74
CA TRP A 18 14.70 -8.64 -26.92
C TRP A 18 15.67 -9.36 -27.87
N PRO A 19 16.02 -10.66 -27.67
CA PRO A 19 16.87 -11.37 -28.61
C PRO A 19 16.17 -11.64 -29.95
N MET A 20 14.84 -11.74 -29.99
CA MET A 20 14.08 -11.99 -31.22
C MET A 20 14.25 -10.85 -32.24
N ARG A 21 14.32 -9.59 -31.78
CA ARG A 21 14.61 -8.42 -32.61
C ARG A 21 15.92 -8.58 -33.38
N ALA A 22 16.99 -8.96 -32.68
CA ALA A 22 18.30 -9.17 -33.30
C ALA A 22 18.31 -10.36 -34.26
N VAL A 23 17.60 -11.44 -33.92
CA VAL A 23 17.50 -12.64 -34.78
C VAL A 23 16.77 -12.30 -36.08
N ILE A 24 15.61 -11.64 -36.02
CA ILE A 24 14.85 -11.25 -37.22
C ILE A 24 15.60 -10.23 -38.06
N GLY A 25 16.23 -9.22 -37.45
CA GLY A 25 17.09 -8.28 -38.19
C GLY A 25 18.27 -8.97 -38.89
N SER A 26 18.82 -10.04 -38.30
CA SER A 26 19.92 -10.81 -38.91
C SER A 26 19.49 -11.82 -39.98
N LEU A 27 18.18 -12.08 -40.11
CA LEU A 27 17.61 -13.03 -41.07
C LEU A 27 17.41 -12.39 -42.44
N GLU A 28 17.15 -11.08 -42.52
CA GLU A 28 16.93 -10.36 -43.78
C GLU A 28 18.07 -10.56 -44.81
N PRO A 29 19.36 -10.36 -44.47
CA PRO A 29 20.44 -10.50 -45.44
C PRO A 29 20.67 -11.97 -45.85
N LYS A 30 20.39 -12.91 -44.93
CA LYS A 30 20.54 -14.35 -45.17
C LYS A 30 19.43 -14.89 -46.07
N ALA A 31 18.20 -14.41 -45.90
CA ALA A 31 17.04 -14.81 -46.69
C ALA A 31 17.17 -14.39 -48.17
N ARG A 32 17.77 -13.22 -48.46
CA ARG A 32 18.08 -12.77 -49.82
C ARG A 32 18.94 -13.76 -50.62
N ARG A 33 19.73 -14.62 -49.95
CA ARG A 33 20.55 -15.64 -50.61
C ARG A 33 19.74 -16.84 -51.13
N PHE A 34 18.53 -17.06 -50.58
CA PHE A 34 17.67 -18.20 -50.89
C PHE A 34 16.42 -17.83 -51.67
N ALA A 35 15.93 -16.59 -51.54
CA ALA A 35 14.76 -16.10 -52.26
C ALA A 35 15.15 -15.10 -53.37
N LYS A 36 14.64 -15.29 -54.58
CA LYS A 36 14.81 -14.35 -55.72
C LYS A 36 13.94 -13.09 -55.60
N MET A 37 13.06 -13.03 -54.59
CA MET A 37 12.12 -11.94 -54.36
C MET A 37 12.67 -11.01 -53.26
N ASP A 38 12.43 -9.70 -53.39
CA ASP A 38 12.82 -8.74 -52.35
C ASP A 38 11.93 -8.93 -51.12
N LEU A 39 12.46 -9.61 -50.11
CA LEU A 39 11.80 -9.85 -48.83
C LEU A 39 12.12 -8.79 -47.78
N ALA A 40 12.95 -7.79 -48.11
CA ALA A 40 13.43 -6.79 -47.16
C ALA A 40 12.28 -6.03 -46.48
N VAL A 41 11.25 -5.68 -47.26
CA VAL A 41 10.06 -4.97 -46.77
C VAL A 41 9.30 -5.78 -45.72
N TYR A 42 9.13 -7.10 -45.93
CA TYR A 42 8.40 -7.96 -45.00
C TYR A 42 9.19 -8.20 -43.69
N PHE A 43 10.50 -8.37 -43.78
CA PHE A 43 11.36 -8.50 -42.59
C PHE A 43 11.42 -7.18 -41.81
N GLY A 44 11.52 -6.04 -42.51
CA GLY A 44 11.46 -4.70 -41.90
C GLY A 44 10.17 -4.50 -41.12
N ASP A 45 9.02 -4.78 -41.73
CA ASP A 45 7.71 -4.68 -41.06
C ASP A 45 7.61 -5.59 -39.83
N THR A 46 8.19 -6.80 -39.89
CA THR A 46 8.24 -7.71 -38.74
C THR A 46 9.12 -7.17 -37.61
N VAL A 47 10.25 -6.53 -37.92
CA VAL A 47 11.10 -5.86 -36.93
C VAL A 47 10.36 -4.68 -36.31
N ASP A 48 9.68 -3.87 -37.10
CA ASP A 48 8.86 -2.76 -36.61
C ASP A 48 7.74 -3.23 -35.66
N HIS A 49 7.12 -4.38 -35.97
CA HIS A 49 6.15 -5.02 -35.08
C HIS A 49 6.78 -5.49 -33.76
N LEU A 50 7.97 -6.09 -33.79
CA LEU A 50 8.69 -6.48 -32.57
C LEU A 50 9.05 -5.27 -31.71
N ASP A 51 9.42 -4.16 -32.34
CA ASP A 51 9.75 -2.91 -31.65
C ASP A 51 8.52 -2.32 -30.96
N LYS A 52 7.37 -2.29 -31.64
CA LYS A 52 6.09 -1.88 -31.02
C LYS A 52 5.72 -2.75 -29.81
N ILE A 53 5.92 -4.07 -29.89
CA ILE A 53 5.63 -4.96 -28.76
C ILE A 53 6.62 -4.73 -27.63
N TRP A 54 7.90 -4.49 -27.94
CA TRP A 54 8.91 -4.18 -26.93
C TRP A 54 8.56 -2.91 -26.16
N ASP A 55 8.18 -1.84 -26.87
CA ASP A 55 7.78 -0.57 -26.26
C ASP A 55 6.54 -0.74 -25.37
N ALA A 56 5.53 -1.47 -25.85
CA ALA A 56 4.34 -1.79 -25.04
C ALA A 56 4.68 -2.60 -23.78
N LEU A 57 5.62 -3.55 -23.85
CA LEU A 57 6.08 -4.30 -22.68
C LEU A 57 6.86 -3.44 -21.69
N ASP A 58 7.55 -2.40 -22.15
CA ASP A 58 8.22 -1.43 -21.28
C ASP A 58 7.18 -0.55 -20.57
N GLU A 59 6.18 -0.05 -21.29
CA GLU A 59 5.04 0.69 -20.72
C GLU A 59 4.29 -0.17 -19.68
N TYR A 60 3.97 -1.43 -20.00
CA TYR A 60 3.31 -2.33 -19.05
C TYR A 60 4.15 -2.61 -17.81
N LYS A 61 5.48 -2.61 -17.92
CA LYS A 61 6.37 -2.74 -16.76
C LYS A 61 6.24 -1.51 -15.85
N GLU A 62 6.24 -0.30 -16.40
CA GLU A 62 6.07 0.92 -15.61
C GLU A 62 4.71 0.96 -14.93
N ILE A 63 3.64 0.60 -15.66
CA ILE A 63 2.28 0.52 -15.11
C ILE A 63 2.19 -0.49 -13.97
N ILE A 64 2.75 -1.69 -14.13
CA ILE A 64 2.67 -2.71 -13.08
C ILE A 64 3.51 -2.35 -11.85
N GLU A 65 4.61 -1.61 -12.03
CA GLU A 65 5.39 -1.05 -10.93
C GLU A 65 4.58 0.01 -10.17
N GLY A 66 3.98 0.98 -10.86
CA GLY A 66 3.10 1.98 -10.23
C GLY A 66 1.88 1.36 -9.53
N LEU A 67 1.32 0.27 -10.08
CA LEU A 67 0.22 -0.46 -9.45
C LEU A 67 0.65 -1.18 -8.16
N ASN A 68 1.85 -1.78 -8.15
CA ASN A 68 2.41 -2.38 -6.92
C ASN A 68 2.58 -1.31 -5.84
N ASP A 69 3.19 -0.17 -6.18
CA ASP A 69 3.45 0.91 -5.22
C ASP A 69 2.14 1.48 -4.66
N THR A 70 1.12 1.61 -5.50
CA THR A 70 -0.23 2.02 -5.09
C THR A 70 -0.86 0.97 -4.16
N HIS A 71 -0.73 -0.31 -4.47
CA HIS A 71 -1.24 -1.39 -3.64
C HIS A 71 -0.59 -1.40 -2.25
N ASP A 72 0.73 -1.26 -2.20
CA ASP A 72 1.49 -1.20 -0.95
C ASP A 72 1.14 0.05 -0.13
N SER A 73 0.93 1.18 -0.81
CA SER A 73 0.46 2.42 -0.17
C SER A 73 -0.93 2.26 0.44
N LEU A 74 -1.87 1.62 -0.27
CA LEU A 74 -3.22 1.35 0.25
C LEU A 74 -3.19 0.36 1.43
N ALA A 75 -2.36 -0.68 1.36
CA ALA A 75 -2.18 -1.63 2.46
C ALA A 75 -1.60 -0.95 3.71
N THR A 76 -0.60 -0.10 3.52
CA THR A 76 0.01 0.71 4.59
C THR A 76 -1.01 1.68 5.19
N ASN A 77 -1.80 2.37 4.36
CA ASN A 77 -2.85 3.28 4.82
C ASN A 77 -3.90 2.56 5.68
N ARG A 78 -4.37 1.37 5.25
CA ARG A 78 -5.28 0.55 6.06
C ARG A 78 -4.66 0.15 7.40
N THR A 79 -3.40 -0.24 7.40
CA THR A 79 -2.68 -0.61 8.62
C THR A 79 -2.56 0.58 9.57
N ASN A 80 -2.21 1.76 9.05
CA ASN A 80 -2.14 3.01 9.81
C ASN A 80 -3.51 3.40 10.38
N GLU A 81 -4.58 3.20 9.63
CA GLU A 81 -5.96 3.44 10.09
C GLU A 81 -6.33 2.51 11.26
N VAL A 82 -6.05 1.22 11.14
CA VAL A 82 -6.26 0.25 12.23
C VAL A 82 -5.43 0.62 13.47
N MET A 83 -4.15 0.95 13.29
CA MET A 83 -3.28 1.38 14.39
C MET A 83 -3.77 2.67 15.04
N ARG A 84 -4.27 3.63 14.26
CA ARG A 84 -4.88 4.86 14.77
C ARG A 84 -6.11 4.57 15.62
N ILE A 85 -7.01 3.70 15.17
CA ILE A 85 -8.20 3.30 15.95
C ILE A 85 -7.79 2.64 17.27
N LEU A 86 -6.87 1.67 17.22
CA LEU A 86 -6.37 0.99 18.43
C LEU A 86 -5.70 1.96 19.40
N THR A 87 -4.94 2.92 18.88
CA THR A 87 -4.28 3.95 19.70
C THR A 87 -5.29 4.87 20.38
N ILE A 88 -6.32 5.34 19.65
CA ILE A 88 -7.39 6.16 20.23
C ILE A 88 -8.08 5.42 21.37
N ILE A 89 -8.44 4.15 21.15
CA ILE A 89 -9.08 3.31 22.18
C ILE A 89 -8.15 3.15 23.40
N ALA A 90 -6.89 2.78 23.18
CA ALA A 90 -5.92 2.58 24.25
C ALA A 90 -5.66 3.86 25.06
N THR A 91 -5.49 5.00 24.37
CA THR A 91 -5.26 6.31 25.01
C THR A 91 -6.45 6.73 25.88
N ILE A 92 -7.70 6.39 25.50
CA ILE A 92 -8.88 6.64 26.33
C ILE A 92 -8.94 5.68 27.53
N ILE A 93 -8.63 4.39 27.33
CA ILE A 93 -8.72 3.36 28.38
C ILE A 93 -7.66 3.54 29.47
N LEU A 94 -6.43 3.92 29.12
CA LEU A 94 -5.32 4.03 30.07
C LEU A 94 -5.60 4.95 31.29
N PRO A 95 -6.00 6.23 31.13
CA PRO A 95 -6.29 7.11 32.27
C PRO A 95 -7.53 6.65 33.06
N ILE A 96 -8.54 6.09 32.39
CA ILE A 96 -9.73 5.50 33.02
C ILE A 96 -9.32 4.35 33.95
N THR A 97 -8.47 3.46 33.43
CA THR A 97 -8.00 2.28 34.16
C THR A 97 -7.11 2.67 35.32
N LEU A 98 -6.25 3.68 35.13
CA LEU A 98 -5.42 4.24 36.20
C LEU A 98 -6.29 4.82 37.33
N LEU A 99 -7.30 5.62 37.00
CA LEU A 99 -8.24 6.17 37.99
C LEU A 99 -8.99 5.05 38.71
N ALA A 100 -9.55 4.09 37.98
CA ALA A 100 -10.26 2.96 38.58
C ALA A 100 -9.33 2.13 39.48
N SER A 101 -8.07 1.93 39.09
CA SER A 101 -7.08 1.19 39.87
C SER A 101 -6.72 1.91 41.17
N ILE A 102 -6.48 3.23 41.12
CA ILE A 102 -6.18 4.05 42.31
C ILE A 102 -7.35 3.99 43.30
N TRP A 103 -8.58 4.18 42.82
CA TRP A 103 -9.78 4.14 43.66
C TRP A 103 -10.20 2.74 44.10
N GLY A 104 -9.68 1.69 43.45
CA GLY A 104 -9.81 0.30 43.87
C GLY A 104 -8.79 -0.11 44.94
N MET A 105 -7.83 0.74 45.29
CA MET A 105 -6.89 0.46 46.36
C MET A 105 -7.59 0.54 47.72
N ASN A 106 -7.33 -0.43 48.61
CA ASN A 106 -7.83 -0.43 49.99
C ASN A 106 -7.06 0.55 50.90
N ILE A 107 -6.73 1.74 50.38
CA ILE A 107 -6.01 2.80 51.11
C ILE A 107 -6.97 3.97 51.29
N PRO A 108 -7.03 4.61 52.47
CA PRO A 108 -7.85 5.79 52.68
C PRO A 108 -7.36 6.93 51.77
N LEU A 109 -8.14 7.21 50.72
CA LEU A 109 -7.88 8.28 49.78
C LEU A 109 -8.48 9.61 50.28
N PRO A 110 -7.86 10.75 49.97
CA PRO A 110 -8.50 12.05 50.16
C PRO A 110 -9.83 12.06 49.38
N PHE A 111 -10.89 12.61 49.99
CA PHE A 111 -12.28 12.62 49.48
C PHE A 111 -13.11 11.33 49.60
N GLN A 112 -12.57 10.21 50.08
CA GLN A 112 -13.31 8.92 50.15
C GLN A 112 -14.51 8.91 51.12
N GLY A 113 -14.50 9.74 52.17
CA GLY A 113 -15.59 9.83 53.16
C GLY A 113 -16.76 10.76 52.78
N SER A 114 -16.70 11.41 51.62
CA SER A 114 -17.76 12.30 51.15
C SER A 114 -18.91 11.52 50.50
N SER A 115 -20.17 11.84 50.84
CA SER A 115 -21.34 11.27 50.14
C SER A 115 -21.34 11.54 48.62
N HIS A 116 -20.55 12.51 48.15
CA HIS A 116 -20.46 12.88 46.74
C HIS A 116 -19.16 12.43 46.06
N ALA A 117 -18.30 11.66 46.74
CA ALA A 117 -17.01 11.21 46.22
C ALA A 117 -17.13 10.50 44.85
N LEU A 118 -18.09 9.58 44.73
CA LEU A 118 -18.38 8.84 43.51
C LEU A 118 -18.77 9.79 42.35
N LEU A 119 -19.59 10.79 42.65
CA LEU A 119 -20.07 11.77 41.67
C LEU A 119 -18.92 12.61 41.11
N TYR A 120 -17.99 13.06 41.96
CA TYR A 120 -16.80 13.79 41.52
C TYR A 120 -15.88 12.96 40.63
N ILE A 121 -15.66 11.68 40.95
CA ILE A 121 -14.81 10.78 40.15
C ILE A 121 -15.41 10.57 38.76
N ILE A 122 -16.72 10.28 38.68
CA ILE A 122 -17.41 10.11 37.39
C ILE A 122 -17.28 11.38 36.56
N LEU A 123 -17.44 12.56 37.18
CA LEU A 123 -17.36 13.84 36.48
C LEU A 123 -15.94 14.10 35.94
N ILE A 124 -14.90 13.77 36.72
CA ILE A 124 -13.50 13.84 36.29
C ILE A 124 -13.22 12.86 35.13
N MET A 125 -13.73 11.62 35.21
CA MET A 125 -13.56 10.63 34.14
C MET A 125 -14.22 11.09 32.83
N ILE A 126 -15.45 11.60 32.91
CA ILE A 126 -16.16 12.16 31.75
C ILE A 126 -15.41 13.37 31.17
N ALA A 127 -14.88 14.25 32.03
CA ALA A 127 -14.10 15.41 31.58
C ALA A 127 -12.83 14.99 30.84
N ILE A 128 -12.11 13.98 31.34
CA ILE A 128 -10.92 13.43 30.69
C ILE A 128 -11.28 12.82 29.33
N ILE A 129 -12.32 11.99 29.26
CA ILE A 129 -12.80 11.40 28.00
C ILE A 129 -13.18 12.49 27.01
N GLY A 130 -13.97 13.48 27.45
CA GLY A 130 -14.40 14.61 26.62
C GLY A 130 -13.22 15.42 26.09
N SER A 131 -12.22 15.69 26.92
CA SER A 131 -11.00 16.41 26.51
C SER A 131 -10.17 15.63 25.48
N MET A 132 -10.04 14.31 25.66
CA MET A 132 -9.31 13.45 24.72
C MET A 132 -10.04 13.34 23.38
N LEU A 133 -11.37 13.16 23.39
CA LEU A 133 -12.17 13.13 22.16
C LEU A 133 -12.12 14.46 21.41
N TYR A 134 -12.19 15.58 22.13
CA TYR A 134 -12.02 16.91 21.54
C TYR A 134 -10.63 17.09 20.92
N PHE A 135 -9.58 16.66 21.61
CA PHE A 135 -8.21 16.71 21.11
C PHE A 135 -8.05 15.87 19.82
N PHE A 136 -8.52 14.62 19.82
CA PHE A 136 -8.45 13.75 18.64
C PHE A 136 -9.26 14.28 17.45
N ARG A 137 -10.43 14.88 17.70
CA ARG A 137 -11.22 15.54 16.65
C ARG A 137 -10.49 16.74 16.05
N ARG A 138 -9.81 17.55 16.86
CA ARG A 138 -9.01 18.69 16.38
C ARG A 138 -7.83 18.25 15.52
N LEU A 139 -7.26 17.09 15.79
CA LEU A 139 -6.17 16.52 14.99
C LEU A 139 -6.65 15.90 13.67
N HIS A 140 -7.96 15.91 13.36
CA HIS A 140 -8.57 15.14 12.26
C HIS A 140 -8.32 13.63 12.39
N TRP A 141 -8.09 13.16 13.63
CA TRP A 141 -7.93 11.74 13.93
C TRP A 141 -9.28 11.04 14.15
N ILE A 142 -10.36 11.83 14.25
CA ILE A 142 -11.77 11.44 14.26
C ILE A 142 -12.53 12.56 13.52
#